data_AF-A0AAW5A2V6-F1
#
_entry.id   AF-A0AAW5A2V6-F1
#
_cell.length_a   1.000
_cell.length_b   1.000
_cell.length_c   1.000
_cell.angle_alpha   90.00
_cell.angle_beta   90.00
_cell.angle_gamma   90.00
#
_symmetry.space_group_name_H-M   'P 1'
#
loop_
_entity.id
_entity.type
_entity.pdbx_description
1 polymer ?
#
loop_
_entity_poly.entity_id
_entity_poly.type
_entity_poly.pdbx_seq_one_letter_code
_entity_poly.pdbx_strand_id
1 'polypeptide(L)'
;MLNKALIGIVSALVFLFIQAVISSVNTKATYEFSTNNNIEDTLKLTLNDGHVSMLISNNCKTYYSSRFDGVFLRFQNHYYLFGIEHIDNNNSQLTFSNFFIDSLRSGDAIYISRSPSFCQSNDSSDVLLGKRIIN
;
A
#
# COMPACT_ATOMS: atom_id res chain seq x y z
N MET A 1 -32.20 23.18 10.56
CA MET A 1 -30.92 23.41 9.84
C MET A 1 -30.01 22.19 9.83
N LEU A 2 -29.97 21.40 10.90
CA LEU A 2 -29.14 20.19 11.04
C LEU A 2 -29.29 19.17 9.88
N ASN A 3 -30.53 18.90 9.44
CA ASN A 3 -30.77 17.93 8.35
C ASN A 3 -30.16 18.36 7.00
N LYS A 4 -30.10 19.66 6.69
CA LYS A 4 -29.52 20.14 5.42
C LYS A 4 -27.99 20.04 5.44
N ALA A 5 -27.36 20.37 6.57
CA ALA A 5 -25.92 20.21 6.75
C ALA A 5 -25.51 18.74 6.73
N LEU A 6 -26.27 17.87 7.39
CA LEU A 6 -26.02 16.42 7.39
C LEU A 6 -26.10 15.83 5.99
N ILE A 7 -27.12 16.20 5.19
CA ILE A 7 -27.23 15.78 3.79
C ILE A 7 -25.99 16.23 3.00
N GLY A 8 -25.56 17.49 3.16
CA GLY A 8 -24.36 18.00 2.50
C GLY A 8 -23.09 17.21 2.85
N ILE A 9 -22.90 16.89 4.13
CA ILE A 9 -21.75 16.10 4.62
C ILE A 9 -21.80 14.69 4.03
N VAL A 10 -22.95 14.01 4.10
CA VAL A 10 -23.10 12.65 3.58
C VAL A 10 -22.89 12.63 2.07
N SER A 11 -23.45 13.58 1.33
CA SER A 11 -23.24 13.69 -0.13
C SER A 11 -21.76 13.92 -0.47
N ALA A 12 -21.04 14.75 0.29
CA ALA A 12 -19.62 14.97 0.09
C ALA A 12 -18.80 13.69 0.33
N LEU A 13 -19.10 12.95 1.40
CA LEU A 13 -18.44 11.67 1.70
C LEU A 13 -18.68 10.63 0.60
N VAL A 14 -19.92 10.51 0.12
CA VAL A 14 -20.26 9.60 -0.99
C VAL A 14 -19.51 10.00 -2.26
N PHE A 15 -19.45 11.29 -2.56
CA PHE A 15 -18.73 11.79 -3.73
C PHE A 15 -17.23 11.50 -3.65
N LEU A 16 -16.59 11.73 -2.50
CA LEU A 16 -15.18 11.40 -2.27
C LEU A 16 -14.92 9.91 -2.41
N PHE A 17 -15.81 9.06 -1.87
CA PHE A 17 -15.69 7.62 -1.98
C PHE A 17 -15.76 7.16 -3.44
N ILE A 18 -16.73 7.66 -4.21
CA ILE A 18 -16.87 7.34 -5.65
C ILE A 18 -15.61 7.76 -6.41
N GLN A 19 -15.06 8.95 -6.15
CA GLN A 19 -13.81 9.37 -6.77
C GLN A 19 -12.64 8.43 -6.44
N ALA A 20 -12.54 7.98 -5.19
CA ALA A 20 -11.48 7.07 -4.77
C ALA A 20 -11.59 5.70 -5.44
N VAL A 21 -12.82 5.20 -5.64
CA VAL A 21 -13.10 3.96 -6.39
C VAL A 21 -12.72 4.13 -7.87
N ILE A 22 -13.18 5.20 -8.53
CA ILE A 22 -12.88 5.48 -9.94
C ILE A 22 -11.36 5.60 -10.16
N SER A 23 -10.68 6.33 -9.27
CA SER A 23 -9.23 6.48 -9.29
C SER A 23 -8.51 5.14 -9.13
N SER A 24 -9.03 4.28 -8.26
CA SER A 24 -8.48 2.94 -8.03
C SER A 24 -8.60 2.03 -9.26
N VAL A 25 -9.78 1.94 -9.85
CA VAL A 25 -10.01 1.09 -11.04
C VAL A 25 -9.24 1.58 -12.27
N ASN A 26 -8.95 2.88 -12.35
CA ASN A 26 -8.15 3.45 -13.44
C ASN A 26 -6.63 3.40 -13.18
N THR A 27 -6.19 2.91 -12.02
CA THR A 27 -4.77 2.85 -11.67
C THR A 27 -4.17 1.52 -12.11
N LYS A 28 -3.12 1.60 -12.95
CA LYS A 28 -2.26 0.48 -13.33
C LYS A 28 -0.81 0.84 -13.08
N ALA A 29 -0.19 0.21 -12.10
CA ALA A 29 1.20 0.47 -11.74
C ALA A 29 1.81 -0.68 -10.97
N THR A 30 3.10 -0.91 -11.21
CA THR A 30 3.93 -1.79 -10.39
C THR A 30 5.08 -0.98 -9.80
N TYR A 31 5.29 -1.14 -8.50
CA TYR A 31 6.37 -0.51 -7.76
C TYR A 31 7.19 -1.57 -7.05
N GLU A 32 8.49 -1.35 -6.97
CA GLU A 32 9.39 -2.17 -6.19
C GLU A 32 10.12 -1.26 -5.20
N PHE A 33 10.09 -1.64 -3.94
CA PHE A 33 10.68 -0.91 -2.83
C PHE A 33 11.80 -1.75 -2.26
N SER A 34 12.90 -1.08 -1.93
CA SER A 34 14.04 -1.70 -1.25
C SER A 34 14.60 -0.71 -0.23
N THR A 35 15.16 -1.20 0.85
CA THR A 35 15.87 -0.34 1.80
C THR A 35 17.24 0.02 1.22
N ASN A 36 17.66 1.28 1.37
CA ASN A 36 18.90 1.79 0.75
C ASN A 36 20.18 1.06 1.22
N ASN A 37 20.08 0.26 2.29
CA ASN A 37 21.20 -0.44 2.92
C ASN A 37 21.12 -1.98 2.82
N ASN A 38 20.03 -2.56 2.32
CA ASN A 38 19.88 -4.01 2.17
C ASN A 38 19.06 -4.37 0.92
N ILE A 39 19.73 -4.97 -0.06
CA ILE A 39 19.14 -5.57 -1.29
C ILE A 39 18.26 -6.79 -0.92
N GLU A 40 18.38 -7.25 0.31
CA GLU A 40 17.79 -8.48 0.85
C GLU A 40 16.31 -8.37 1.21
N ASP A 41 15.80 -7.15 1.43
CA ASP A 41 14.42 -6.90 1.78
C ASP A 41 13.74 -6.11 0.65
N THR A 42 12.83 -6.77 -0.06
CA THR A 42 12.10 -6.19 -1.19
C THR A 42 10.60 -6.23 -0.97
N LEU A 43 9.92 -5.15 -1.32
CA LEU A 43 8.47 -5.09 -1.37
C LEU A 43 8.06 -4.78 -2.80
N LYS A 44 7.33 -5.69 -3.43
CA LYS A 44 6.77 -5.50 -4.76
C LYS A 44 5.28 -5.28 -4.65
N LEU A 45 4.81 -4.12 -5.09
CA LEU A 45 3.41 -3.72 -5.10
C LEU A 45 2.90 -3.69 -6.54
N THR A 46 1.79 -4.36 -6.80
CA THR A 46 1.09 -4.33 -8.09
C THR A 46 -0.33 -3.83 -7.88
N LEU A 47 -0.69 -2.77 -8.60
CA LEU A 47 -2.00 -2.15 -8.61
C LEU A 47 -2.58 -2.32 -10.02
N ASN A 48 -3.75 -2.94 -10.12
CA ASN A 48 -4.41 -3.12 -11.41
C ASN A 48 -5.92 -3.20 -11.22
N ASP A 49 -6.65 -2.31 -11.90
CA ASP A 49 -8.12 -2.38 -12.00
C ASP A 49 -8.82 -2.48 -10.63
N GLY A 50 -8.31 -1.77 -9.62
CA GLY A 50 -8.83 -1.77 -8.24
C GLY A 50 -8.34 -2.91 -7.36
N HIS A 51 -7.65 -3.90 -7.94
CA HIS A 51 -6.96 -4.96 -7.21
C HIS A 51 -5.55 -4.55 -6.81
N VAL A 52 -5.13 -4.99 -5.64
CA VAL A 52 -3.77 -4.82 -5.14
C VAL A 52 -3.19 -6.17 -4.75
N SER A 53 -1.97 -6.42 -5.20
CA SER A 53 -1.13 -7.52 -4.73
C SER A 53 0.19 -6.96 -4.23
N MET A 54 0.64 -7.42 -3.08
CA MET A 54 1.89 -7.01 -2.48
C MET A 54 2.67 -8.24 -2.05
N LEU A 55 3.89 -8.36 -2.55
CA LEU A 55 4.84 -9.40 -2.15
C LEU A 55 5.92 -8.75 -1.31
N ILE A 56 6.13 -9.25 -0.10
CA ILE A 56 7.20 -8.85 0.80
C ILE A 56 8.15 -10.04 0.87
N SER A 57 9.38 -9.86 0.42
CA SER A 57 10.45 -10.85 0.52
C SER A 57 11.48 -10.31 1.48
N ASN A 58 11.66 -11.00 2.61
CA ASN A 58 12.67 -10.68 3.59
C ASN A 58 13.69 -11.82 3.66
N ASN A 59 14.95 -11.49 3.43
CA ASN A 59 16.05 -12.46 3.52
C ASN A 59 16.75 -12.39 4.88
N CYS A 60 15.95 -12.41 5.96
CA CYS A 60 16.52 -12.71 7.28
C CYS A 60 17.10 -14.14 7.25
N LYS A 61 17.91 -14.53 8.24
CA LYS A 61 18.49 -15.89 8.39
C LYS A 61 17.49 -17.06 8.18
N THR A 62 16.19 -16.77 8.22
CA THR A 62 15.10 -17.59 7.69
C THR A 62 14.33 -16.78 6.65
N TYR A 63 14.16 -17.33 5.43
CA TYR A 63 13.38 -16.68 4.37
C TYR A 63 11.91 -16.60 4.78
N TYR A 64 11.41 -15.37 4.98
CA TYR A 64 9.99 -15.12 5.21
C TYR A 64 9.45 -14.32 4.05
N SER A 65 8.50 -14.91 3.32
CA SER A 65 7.74 -14.21 2.29
C SER A 65 6.30 -14.02 2.75
N SER A 66 5.88 -12.77 2.91
CA SER A 66 4.47 -12.42 3.13
C SER A 66 3.84 -11.96 1.82
N ARG A 67 2.60 -12.37 1.59
CA ARG A 67 1.83 -11.97 0.41
C ARG A 67 0.50 -11.37 0.85
N PHE A 68 0.20 -10.19 0.34
CA PHE A 68 -1.09 -9.55 0.51
C PHE A 68 -1.82 -9.49 -0.82
N ASP A 69 -3.11 -9.83 -0.81
CA ASP A 69 -4.01 -9.63 -1.95
C ASP A 69 -5.32 -9.00 -1.47
N GLY A 70 -5.85 -8.08 -2.26
CA GLY A 70 -7.08 -7.39 -1.91
C GLY A 70 -7.48 -6.30 -2.87
N VAL A 71 -8.21 -5.33 -2.33
CA VAL A 71 -8.67 -4.14 -3.04
C VAL A 71 -8.01 -2.91 -2.47
N PHE A 72 -7.92 -1.86 -3.29
CA PHE A 72 -7.44 -0.57 -2.82
C PHE A 72 -8.39 0.56 -3.21
N LEU A 73 -8.31 1.66 -2.46
CA LEU A 73 -8.88 2.95 -2.80
C LEU A 73 -7.74 3.94 -2.96
N ARG A 74 -7.84 4.82 -3.96
CA ARG A 74 -6.81 5.81 -4.24
C ARG A 74 -7.37 7.22 -4.20
N PHE A 75 -6.87 8.02 -3.28
CA PHE A 75 -7.16 9.44 -3.22
C PHE A 75 -5.88 10.24 -3.52
N GLN A 76 -5.79 10.81 -4.72
CA GLN A 76 -4.58 11.46 -5.22
C GLN A 76 -3.34 10.53 -5.13
N ASN A 77 -2.41 10.83 -4.23
CA ASN A 77 -1.19 10.09 -3.97
C ASN A 77 -1.30 9.14 -2.77
N HIS A 78 -2.45 9.12 -2.08
CA HIS A 78 -2.73 8.22 -0.96
C HIS A 78 -3.44 6.97 -1.44
N TYR A 79 -3.00 5.83 -0.91
CA TYR A 79 -3.53 4.52 -1.20
C TYR A 79 -3.96 3.87 0.11
N TYR A 80 -5.16 3.29 0.10
CA TYR A 80 -5.75 2.57 1.22
C TYR A 80 -6.07 1.16 0.76
N LEU A 81 -5.56 0.16 1.45
CA LEU A 81 -5.54 -1.24 1.06
C LEU A 81 -6.37 -2.02 2.06
N PHE A 82 -7.18 -2.92 1.53
CA PHE A 82 -8.00 -3.81 2.33
C PHE A 82 -7.96 -5.21 1.70
N GLY A 83 -7.57 -6.20 2.48
CA GLY A 83 -7.37 -7.54 1.93
C GLY A 83 -6.89 -8.55 2.94
N ILE A 84 -6.40 -9.67 2.42
CA ILE A 84 -5.86 -10.78 3.20
C ILE A 84 -4.35 -10.77 3.05
N GLU A 85 -3.66 -10.76 4.18
CA GLU A 85 -2.23 -10.97 4.28
C GLU A 85 -1.96 -12.41 4.69
N HIS A 86 -1.16 -13.12 3.91
CA HIS A 86 -0.61 -14.44 4.20
C HIS A 86 0.80 -14.24 4.74
N ILE A 87 0.98 -14.44 6.05
CA ILE A 87 2.27 -14.27 6.73
C ILE A 87 3.16 -15.51 6.49
N ASP A 88 2.53 -16.68 6.42
CA ASP A 88 3.11 -17.97 6.03
C ASP A 88 2.02 -18.86 5.39
N ASN A 89 2.33 -20.14 5.11
CA ASN A 89 1.39 -21.06 4.46
C ASN A 89 0.10 -21.34 5.26
N ASN A 90 0.10 -21.14 6.58
CA ASN A 90 -1.01 -21.53 7.45
C ASN A 90 -1.65 -20.33 8.17
N ASN A 91 -0.98 -19.18 8.18
CA ASN A 91 -1.41 -17.98 8.89
C ASN A 91 -1.80 -16.90 7.91
N SER A 92 -3.07 -16.51 7.99
CA SER A 92 -3.63 -15.40 7.22
C SER A 92 -4.42 -14.49 8.13
N GLN A 93 -4.35 -13.20 7.84
CA GLN A 93 -5.09 -12.18 8.59
C GLN A 93 -5.71 -11.18 7.64
N LEU A 94 -6.85 -10.64 8.06
CA LEU A 94 -7.45 -9.50 7.39
C LEU A 94 -6.63 -8.26 7.77
N THR A 95 -6.08 -7.59 6.76
CA THR A 95 -5.16 -6.46 6.94
C THR A 95 -5.72 -5.21 6.29
N PHE A 96 -5.62 -4.11 7.03
CA PHE A 96 -5.77 -2.76 6.49
C PHE A 96 -4.40 -2.09 6.49
N SER A 97 -4.04 -1.50 5.35
CA SER A 97 -2.77 -0.80 5.19
C SER A 97 -2.97 0.46 4.36
N ASN A 98 -2.09 1.42 4.52
CA ASN A 98 -2.11 2.64 3.74
C ASN A 98 -0.67 3.08 3.41
N PHE A 99 -0.53 3.79 2.30
CA PHE A 99 0.76 4.37 1.91
C PHE A 99 0.57 5.61 1.03
N PHE A 100 1.66 6.34 0.83
CA PHE A 100 1.72 7.53 0.00
C PHE A 100 2.83 7.42 -1.04
N ILE A 101 2.50 7.67 -2.31
CA ILE A 101 3.47 7.70 -3.41
C ILE A 101 3.65 9.15 -3.89
N ASP A 102 4.85 9.73 -3.69
CA ASP A 102 5.16 11.06 -4.20
C ASP A 102 5.55 11.00 -5.68
N SER A 103 4.54 10.93 -6.54
CA SER A 103 4.75 10.86 -7.99
C SER A 103 5.34 12.14 -8.61
N LEU A 104 5.35 13.27 -7.89
CA LEU A 104 5.67 14.59 -8.45
C LEU A 104 7.16 14.96 -8.39
N ARG A 105 7.97 14.31 -7.55
CA ARG A 105 9.42 14.62 -7.44
C ARG A 105 10.37 13.49 -7.79
N SER A 106 10.01 12.22 -7.62
CA SER A 106 10.95 11.12 -7.89
C SER A 106 10.35 9.84 -8.45
N GLY A 107 9.03 9.63 -8.36
CA GLY A 107 8.42 8.35 -8.75
C GLY A 107 8.64 7.24 -7.72
N ASP A 108 9.10 7.63 -6.53
CA ASP A 108 9.37 6.77 -5.39
C ASP A 108 8.19 6.87 -4.42
N ALA A 109 7.76 5.77 -3.79
CA ALA A 109 6.98 5.93 -2.56
C ALA A 109 7.93 6.21 -1.41
N ILE A 110 7.51 7.16 -0.57
CA ILE A 110 8.33 7.72 0.50
C ILE A 110 7.85 7.19 1.85
N TYR A 111 6.64 6.61 1.92
CA TYR A 111 6.10 6.12 3.20
C TYR A 111 5.02 5.07 3.01
N ILE A 112 5.30 3.86 3.47
CA ILE A 112 4.31 2.81 3.67
C ILE A 112 4.09 2.72 5.18
N SER A 113 2.90 3.09 5.69
CA SER A 113 2.54 2.92 7.11
C SER A 113 2.18 1.48 7.43
N ARG A 114 3.02 0.57 6.94
CA ARG A 114 3.12 -0.79 7.39
C ARG A 114 4.48 -0.85 8.08
N SER A 115 4.55 -1.47 9.24
CA SER A 115 5.81 -2.12 9.61
C SER A 115 5.72 -3.49 8.97
N PRO A 116 6.25 -3.73 7.76
CA PRO A 116 6.65 -5.09 7.47
C PRO A 116 7.57 -5.49 8.61
N SER A 117 7.44 -6.72 9.10
CA SER A 117 8.44 -7.30 9.97
C SER A 117 9.71 -7.52 9.13
N PHE A 118 10.36 -6.44 8.68
CA PHE A 118 11.72 -6.45 8.19
C PHE A 118 12.62 -6.94 9.32
N CYS A 119 13.79 -7.46 8.95
CA CYS A 119 14.72 -8.01 9.93
C CYS A 119 15.02 -6.92 10.97
N GLN A 120 14.39 -6.99 12.14
CA GLN A 120 14.45 -5.94 13.16
C GLN A 120 15.91 -5.70 13.55
N SER A 121 16.48 -4.62 13.04
CA SER A 121 17.48 -3.85 13.74
C SER A 121 16.69 -2.93 14.67
N ASN A 122 16.99 -2.97 15.97
CA ASN A 122 16.24 -2.36 17.06
C ASN A 122 16.05 -0.83 17.03
N ASP A 123 16.26 -0.14 15.92
CA ASP A 123 16.10 1.30 15.84
C ASP A 123 15.55 1.72 14.48
N SER A 124 14.44 2.46 14.55
CA SER A 124 13.79 3.25 13.49
C SER A 124 12.63 2.60 12.71
N SER A 125 11.61 3.43 12.49
CA SER A 125 10.55 3.21 11.52
C SER A 125 11.14 3.21 10.12
N ASP A 126 11.25 2.04 9.49
CA ASP A 126 11.82 1.90 8.16
C ASP A 126 10.99 2.68 7.13
N VAL A 127 11.54 3.82 6.70
CA VAL A 127 11.05 4.54 5.52
C VAL A 127 11.49 3.74 4.29
N LEU A 128 10.54 3.05 3.67
CA LEU A 128 10.79 2.35 2.41
C LEU A 128 10.86 3.34 1.25
N LEU A 129 12.01 3.35 0.57
CA LEU A 129 12.19 4.08 -0.68
C LEU A 129 11.81 3.17 -1.85
N GLY A 130 10.85 3.63 -2.64
CA GLY A 130 10.37 2.90 -3.82
C GLY A 130 11.02 3.32 -5.10
N LYS A 131 10.89 2.49 -6.13
CA LYS A 131 11.01 2.93 -7.51
C LYS A 131 9.87 2.34 -8.30
N ARG A 132 9.27 3.15 -9.18
CA ARG A 132 8.29 2.64 -10.15
C ARG A 132 8.97 1.77 -11.21
N ILE A 133 8.41 0.59 -11.47
CA ILE A 133 8.82 -0.25 -12.61
C ILE A 133 8.01 0.20 -13.83
N ILE A 134 8.71 0.53 -14.90
CA ILE A 134 8.13 0.84 -16.21
C ILE A 134 8.44 -0.36 -17.10
N ASN A 135 7.42 -1.14 -17.46
CA ASN A 135 7.50 -2.17 -18.49
C ASN A 135 7.09 -1.58 -19.83
#